data_AF-A0A1A2PM29-F1
#
_entry.id   AF-A0A1A2PM29-F1
#
_cell.length_a   1.000
_cell.length_b   1.000
_cell.length_c   1.000
_cell.angle_alpha   90.00
_cell.angle_beta   90.00
_cell.angle_gamma   90.00
#
_symmetry.space_group_name_H-M   'P 1'
#
loop_
_entity.id
_entity.type
_entity.pdbx_description
1 polymer ?
#
loop_
_entity_poly.entity_id
_entity_poly.type
_entity_poly.pdbx_seq_one_letter_code
_entity_poly.pdbx_strand_id
1 'polypeptide(L)'
;MRYEDYPQYNDYPGWVGLQFLTPSGYRCRLKYNQKPNASIAECWGALPATSSNLVRTSNRGPTTFDTKDLTEQEQYRRSDSTAAVVPISPDTYKLLPAGSSITAPDLGTCAVTSTTTTCETGSHGFILDPQGNHSF
;
A
#
# COMPACT_ATOMS: atom_id res chain seq x y z
N MET A 1 6.93 -11.87 -9.22
CA MET A 1 6.04 -12.52 -8.22
C MET A 1 4.60 -12.42 -8.68
N ARG A 2 3.70 -13.32 -8.27
CA ARG A 2 2.27 -13.19 -8.59
C ARG A 2 1.58 -12.37 -7.49
N TYR A 3 0.75 -11.40 -7.90
CA TYR A 3 0.09 -10.52 -6.95
C TYR A 3 -1.07 -11.21 -6.20
N GLU A 4 -1.63 -12.27 -6.78
CA GLU A 4 -2.69 -13.11 -6.21
C GLU A 4 -2.26 -13.80 -4.91
N ASP A 5 -0.95 -13.95 -4.68
CA ASP A 5 -0.39 -14.54 -3.48
C ASP A 5 -0.43 -13.61 -2.25
N TYR A 6 -0.89 -12.36 -2.42
CA TYR A 6 -0.91 -11.34 -1.40
C TYR A 6 -2.36 -11.01 -1.02
N PRO A 7 -2.74 -11.18 0.26
CA PRO A 7 -4.12 -11.02 0.68
C PRO A 7 -4.60 -9.58 0.48
N GLN A 8 -5.84 -9.47 0.04
CA GLN A 8 -6.57 -8.22 0.03
C GLN A 8 -7.41 -8.11 1.29
N TYR A 9 -7.23 -7.04 2.06
CA TYR A 9 -8.14 -6.68 3.13
C TYR A 9 -8.90 -5.45 2.67
N ASN A 10 -10.19 -5.64 2.43
CA ASN A 10 -11.03 -4.67 1.75
C ASN A 10 -11.85 -3.85 2.74
N ASP A 11 -11.59 -2.56 2.83
CA ASP A 11 -12.34 -1.67 3.73
C ASP A 11 -13.72 -1.33 3.13
N TYR A 12 -13.89 -1.48 1.81
CA TYR A 12 -15.06 -1.01 1.09
C TYR A 12 -15.47 -1.94 -0.08
N PRO A 13 -16.77 -2.26 -0.24
CA PRO A 13 -17.26 -3.03 -1.38
C PRO A 13 -16.87 -2.39 -2.73
N GLY A 14 -16.37 -3.20 -3.67
CA GLY A 14 -16.00 -2.74 -5.02
C GLY A 14 -14.56 -2.26 -5.20
N TRP A 15 -13.73 -2.33 -4.15
CA TRP A 15 -12.29 -2.16 -4.28
C TRP A 15 -11.62 -3.51 -4.57
N VAL A 16 -10.61 -3.53 -5.43
CA VAL A 16 -9.69 -4.67 -5.65
C VAL A 16 -8.29 -4.24 -5.27
N GLY A 17 -7.45 -5.14 -4.77
CA GLY A 17 -6.27 -4.71 -4.01
C GLY A 17 -5.34 -5.83 -3.61
N LEU A 18 -4.20 -5.44 -3.06
CA LEU A 18 -3.23 -6.33 -2.43
C LEU A 18 -2.52 -5.58 -1.30
N GLN A 19 -2.01 -6.34 -0.34
CA GLN A 19 -1.22 -5.83 0.78
C GLN A 19 0.01 -6.67 1.04
N PHE A 20 1.10 -6.01 1.38
CA PHE A 20 2.39 -6.65 1.65
C PHE A 20 3.21 -5.87 2.68
N LEU A 21 4.17 -6.56 3.27
CA LEU A 21 5.21 -5.97 4.10
C LEU A 21 6.47 -5.75 3.26
N THR A 22 7.15 -4.62 3.43
CA THR A 22 8.46 -4.36 2.80
C THR A 22 9.60 -4.89 3.68
N PRO A 23 10.80 -5.12 3.12
CA PRO A 23 11.99 -5.45 3.92
C PRO A 23 12.34 -4.39 4.97
N SER A 24 12.02 -3.12 4.70
CA SER A 24 12.19 -2.01 5.64
C SER A 24 11.10 -1.92 6.72
N GLY A 25 10.13 -2.84 6.73
CA GLY A 25 9.08 -2.93 7.74
C GLY A 25 7.85 -2.05 7.48
N TYR A 26 7.71 -1.48 6.29
CA TYR A 26 6.54 -0.69 5.93
C TYR A 26 5.41 -1.63 5.49
N ARG A 27 4.18 -1.35 5.92
CA ARG A 27 3.00 -1.99 5.34
C ARG A 27 2.62 -1.18 4.11
N CYS A 28 2.44 -1.86 2.99
CA CYS A 28 2.07 -1.23 1.74
C CYS A 28 0.83 -1.88 1.13
N ARG A 29 0.06 -1.10 0.39
CA ARG A 29 -1.08 -1.59 -0.38
C ARG A 29 -1.18 -0.92 -1.73
N LEU A 30 -1.58 -1.71 -2.72
CA LEU A 30 -2.12 -1.21 -3.97
C LEU A 30 -3.62 -1.50 -3.96
N LYS A 31 -4.44 -0.53 -4.34
CA LYS A 31 -5.88 -0.70 -4.42
C LYS A 31 -6.45 0.08 -5.61
N TYR A 32 -7.49 -0.49 -6.21
CA TYR A 32 -8.20 0.09 -7.32
C TYR A 32 -9.69 0.16 -7.01
N ASN A 33 -10.30 1.30 -7.28
CA ASN A 33 -11.74 1.50 -7.26
C ASN A 33 -12.24 1.74 -8.68
N GLN A 34 -13.06 0.82 -9.20
CA GLN A 34 -13.63 0.91 -10.53
C GLN A 34 -14.50 2.16 -10.75
N LYS A 35 -15.17 2.64 -9.68
CA LYS A 35 -15.94 3.89 -9.69
C LYS A 35 -15.50 4.72 -8.47
N PRO A 36 -14.47 5.56 -8.66
CA PRO A 36 -14.43 6.47 -9.81
C PRO A 36 -13.44 6.13 -10.93
N ASN A 37 -12.70 5.00 -10.92
CA ASN A 37 -11.50 4.67 -11.71
C ASN A 37 -10.22 5.25 -11.07
N ALA A 38 -10.01 4.93 -9.80
CA ALA A 38 -8.90 5.41 -8.99
C ALA A 38 -7.99 4.25 -8.57
N SER A 39 -6.72 4.33 -8.97
CA SER A 39 -5.65 3.43 -8.53
C SER A 39 -4.84 4.17 -7.48
N ILE A 40 -4.60 3.54 -6.34
CA ILE A 40 -3.94 4.16 -5.19
C ILE A 40 -2.88 3.22 -4.66
N ALA A 41 -1.66 3.72 -4.51
CA ALA A 41 -0.61 3.06 -3.75
C ALA A 41 -0.37 3.81 -2.43
N GLU A 42 -0.27 3.07 -1.34
CA GLU A 42 -0.01 3.63 -0.01
C GLU A 42 1.03 2.78 0.71
N CYS A 43 1.92 3.43 1.46
CA CYS A 43 2.80 2.77 2.42
C CYS A 43 2.76 3.52 3.75
N TRP A 44 2.74 2.80 4.86
CA TRP A 44 2.71 3.37 6.20
C TRP A 44 3.56 2.59 7.20
N GLY A 45 3.97 3.27 8.26
CA GLY A 45 4.94 2.81 9.25
C GLY A 45 5.96 3.91 9.55
N ALA A 46 7.13 3.53 10.05
CA ALA A 46 8.23 4.49 10.28
C ALA A 46 8.90 4.87 8.95
N LEU A 47 8.30 5.79 8.19
CA LEU A 47 8.81 6.19 6.89
C LEU A 47 10.18 6.91 7.01
N PRO A 48 11.11 6.66 6.07
CA PRO A 48 12.44 7.23 6.14
C PRO A 48 12.43 8.72 5.81
N ALA A 49 13.40 9.48 6.33
CA ALA A 49 13.65 10.88 5.94
C ALA A 49 12.42 11.83 6.01
N THR A 50 11.45 11.55 6.87
CA THR A 50 10.26 12.39 7.09
C THR A 50 9.72 12.22 8.51
N SER A 51 8.92 13.17 8.99
CA SER A 51 8.11 13.02 10.21
C SER A 51 6.76 12.36 9.96
N SER A 52 6.36 12.23 8.69
CA SER A 52 5.14 11.53 8.27
C SER A 52 5.28 10.02 8.44
N ASN A 53 4.17 9.33 8.65
CA ASN A 53 4.15 7.87 8.76
C ASN A 53 3.21 7.21 7.75
N LEU A 54 2.70 7.99 6.79
CA LEU A 54 1.91 7.57 5.65
C LEU A 54 2.38 8.32 4.39
N VAL A 55 2.53 7.59 3.29
CA VAL A 55 2.65 8.14 1.93
C VAL A 55 1.55 7.54 1.08
N ARG A 56 0.94 8.36 0.22
CA ARG A 56 -0.10 7.96 -0.73
C ARG A 56 0.20 8.56 -2.08
N THR A 57 0.07 7.76 -3.14
CA THR A 57 0.00 8.26 -4.51
C THR A 57 -1.25 7.71 -5.20
N SER A 58 -1.71 8.41 -6.23
CA SER A 58 -2.94 8.09 -6.93
C SER A 58 -2.79 8.43 -8.40
N ASN A 59 -3.41 7.66 -9.29
CA ASN A 59 -3.48 8.00 -10.71
C ASN A 59 -4.27 9.30 -11.02
N ARG A 60 -4.82 9.96 -10.00
CA ARG A 60 -5.65 11.17 -10.10
C ARG A 60 -5.05 12.41 -9.45
N GLY A 61 -3.90 12.29 -8.80
CA GLY A 61 -3.35 13.41 -8.06
C GLY A 61 -1.95 13.12 -7.55
N PRO A 62 -1.25 14.18 -7.08
CA PRO A 62 0.13 14.06 -6.66
C PRO A 62 0.25 13.17 -5.43
N THR A 63 1.46 12.64 -5.26
CA THR A 63 1.85 11.95 -4.03
C THR A 63 1.76 12.91 -2.83
N THR A 64 1.20 12.42 -1.72
CA THR A 64 1.13 13.15 -0.45
C THR A 64 1.76 12.35 0.68
N PHE A 65 2.35 13.08 1.63
CA PHE A 65 2.83 12.56 2.90
C PHE A 65 1.92 13.07 4.01
N ASP A 66 1.54 12.18 4.94
CA ASP A 66 0.57 12.47 5.98
C ASP A 66 0.85 11.64 7.25
N THR A 67 0.03 11.85 8.27
CA THR A 67 0.06 11.10 9.52
C THR A 67 -1.17 10.20 9.63
N LYS A 68 -0.95 8.95 10.03
CA LYS A 68 -1.93 7.92 10.34
C LYS A 68 -1.71 7.47 11.79
N ASP A 69 -2.78 7.27 12.54
CA ASP A 69 -2.66 6.61 13.85
C ASP A 69 -2.28 5.14 13.63
N LEU A 70 -1.08 4.75 14.06
CA LEU A 70 -0.59 3.37 13.95
C LEU A 70 -1.08 2.48 15.10
N THR A 71 -1.70 3.07 16.13
CA THR A 71 -2.31 2.35 17.26
C THR A 71 -3.73 1.91 16.94
N GLU A 72 -4.37 2.58 15.97
CA GLU A 72 -5.65 2.14 15.42
C GLU A 72 -5.44 0.83 14.65
N GLN A 73 -6.04 -0.26 15.15
CA GLN A 73 -5.99 -1.55 14.48
C GLN A 73 -6.68 -1.44 13.12
N GLU A 74 -5.96 -1.81 12.05
CA GLU A 74 -6.54 -1.83 10.72
C GLU A 74 -7.67 -2.85 10.66
N GLN A 75 -8.73 -2.49 9.96
CA GLN A 75 -9.97 -3.22 9.93
C GLN A 75 -10.49 -3.25 8.50
N TYR A 76 -11.01 -4.40 8.08
CA TYR A 76 -11.65 -4.55 6.77
C TYR A 76 -13.08 -5.03 6.92
N ARG A 77 -13.94 -4.69 5.96
CA ARG A 77 -15.31 -5.15 5.94
C ARG A 77 -15.41 -6.38 5.06
N ARG A 78 -15.80 -7.52 5.64
CA ARG A 78 -16.07 -8.71 4.82
C ARG A 78 -17.30 -8.47 3.94
N SER A 79 -17.21 -8.90 2.69
CA SER A 79 -18.28 -8.78 1.70
C SER A 79 -19.45 -9.74 1.96
N ASP A 80 -19.27 -10.76 2.80
CA ASP A 80 -20.25 -11.81 3.10
C ASP A 80 -21.14 -11.51 4.33
N SER A 81 -20.90 -10.40 5.04
CA SER A 81 -21.57 -10.11 6.30
C SER A 81 -21.90 -8.63 6.43
N THR A 82 -23.16 -8.33 6.75
CA THR A 82 -23.65 -6.97 6.95
C THR A 82 -23.04 -6.25 8.17
N ALA A 83 -22.28 -6.93 9.05
CA ALA A 83 -21.81 -6.35 10.31
C ALA A 83 -20.39 -6.72 10.79
N ALA A 84 -19.64 -7.64 10.16
CA ALA A 84 -18.31 -7.99 10.68
C ALA A 84 -17.23 -7.07 10.09
N VAL A 85 -16.93 -5.98 10.81
CA VAL A 85 -15.65 -5.28 10.70
C VAL A 85 -14.61 -6.20 11.33
N VAL A 86 -13.69 -6.72 10.52
CA VAL A 86 -12.70 -7.72 10.95
C VAL A 86 -11.35 -7.05 11.11
N PRO A 87 -10.70 -7.17 12.29
CA PRO A 87 -9.34 -6.68 12.45
C PRO A 87 -8.39 -7.43 11.53
N ILE A 88 -7.51 -6.68 10.88
CA ILE A 88 -6.36 -7.22 10.16
C ILE A 88 -5.27 -7.44 11.20
N SER A 89 -4.81 -8.67 11.34
CA SER A 89 -3.61 -8.91 12.14
C SER A 89 -2.39 -8.40 11.38
N PRO A 90 -1.50 -7.60 11.98
CA PRO A 90 -0.26 -7.19 11.33
C PRO A 90 0.61 -8.36 10.85
N ASP A 91 0.46 -9.54 11.46
CA ASP A 91 1.23 -10.75 11.12
C ASP A 91 0.76 -11.43 9.83
N THR A 92 -0.39 -11.02 9.27
CA THR A 92 -0.92 -11.61 8.05
C THR A 92 -0.40 -10.94 6.78
N TYR A 93 0.39 -9.86 6.90
CA TYR A 93 1.05 -9.24 5.76
C TYR A 93 2.18 -10.14 5.29
N LYS A 94 2.05 -10.66 4.07
CA LYS A 94 3.12 -11.40 3.42
C LYS A 94 4.26 -10.44 3.05
N LEU A 95 5.48 -10.80 3.41
CA LEU A 95 6.69 -10.07 3.00
C LEU A 95 6.83 -10.12 1.48
N LEU A 96 7.06 -8.96 0.85
CA LEU A 96 7.61 -8.87 -0.49
C LEU A 96 9.14 -8.88 -0.37
N PRO A 97 9.83 -9.97 -0.79
CA PRO A 97 11.27 -10.10 -0.63
C PRO A 97 12.08 -8.97 -1.28
N ALA A 98 13.22 -8.61 -0.69
CA ALA A 98 14.12 -7.64 -1.28
C ALA A 98 14.55 -8.06 -2.70
N GLY A 99 14.71 -7.07 -3.59
CA GLY A 99 15.03 -7.27 -5.00
C GLY A 99 13.83 -7.67 -5.86
N SER A 100 12.63 -7.56 -5.33
CA SER A 100 11.41 -8.00 -5.99
C SER A 100 10.47 -6.87 -6.33
N SER A 101 9.63 -7.11 -7.34
CA SER A 101 8.50 -6.26 -7.68
C SER A 101 7.20 -7.05 -7.72
N ILE A 102 6.12 -6.31 -7.49
CA ILE A 102 4.75 -6.74 -7.63
C ILE A 102 4.04 -5.74 -8.55
N THR A 103 3.49 -6.26 -9.65
CA THR A 103 2.68 -5.49 -10.59
C THR A 103 1.30 -6.12 -10.61
N ALA A 104 0.29 -5.30 -10.40
CA ALA A 104 -1.10 -5.72 -10.49
C ALA A 104 -1.81 -4.86 -11.57
N PRO A 105 -2.48 -5.49 -12.55
CA PRO A 105 -3.23 -4.77 -13.58
C PRO A 105 -4.19 -3.76 -12.94
N ASP A 106 -4.29 -2.56 -13.51
CA ASP A 106 -5.12 -1.43 -13.04
C ASP A 106 -4.79 -0.87 -11.64
N LEU A 107 -3.97 -1.54 -10.84
CA LEU A 107 -3.58 -1.13 -9.50
C LEU A 107 -2.28 -0.32 -9.51
N GLY A 108 -1.27 -0.80 -10.22
CA GLY A 108 0.07 -0.19 -10.25
C GLY A 108 1.18 -1.19 -9.99
N THR A 109 2.38 -0.66 -9.73
CA THR A 109 3.59 -1.45 -9.47
C THR A 109 4.25 -0.96 -8.19
N CYS A 110 4.72 -1.90 -7.36
CA CYS A 110 5.68 -1.61 -6.31
C CYS A 110 6.92 -2.48 -6.48
N ALA A 111 8.09 -1.91 -6.22
CA ALA A 111 9.37 -2.60 -6.17
C ALA A 111 10.06 -2.30 -4.84
N VAL A 112 10.67 -3.33 -4.25
CA VAL A 112 11.34 -3.22 -2.95
C VAL A 112 12.78 -3.74 -3.05
N THR A 113 13.68 -3.00 -2.43
CA THR A 113 15.05 -3.47 -2.15
C THR A 113 15.18 -3.71 -0.64
N SER A 114 16.40 -3.93 -0.15
CA SER A 114 16.65 -4.02 1.30
C SER A 114 16.47 -2.68 2.02
N THR A 115 16.53 -1.55 1.32
CA THR A 115 16.48 -0.21 1.92
C THR A 115 15.44 0.71 1.29
N THR A 116 15.08 0.48 0.03
CA THR A 116 14.18 1.35 -0.72
C THR A 116 12.85 0.67 -1.03
N THR A 117 11.79 1.47 -1.11
CA THR A 117 10.48 1.04 -1.59
C THR A 117 9.97 2.06 -2.59
N THR A 118 9.71 1.62 -3.81
CA THR A 118 9.15 2.46 -4.88
C THR A 118 7.77 1.95 -5.22
N CYS A 119 6.80 2.83 -5.34
CA CYS A 119 5.46 2.48 -5.83
C CYS A 119 4.97 3.54 -6.82
N GLU A 120 4.24 3.09 -7.83
CA GLU A 120 3.67 3.94 -8.87
C GLU A 120 2.25 3.48 -9.25
N THR A 121 1.40 4.46 -9.58
CA THR A 121 0.06 4.27 -10.12
C THR A 121 -0.17 5.26 -11.26
N GLY A 122 -0.28 4.76 -12.49
CA GLY A 122 -0.36 5.63 -13.67
C GLY A 122 0.94 6.42 -13.86
N SER A 123 0.84 7.75 -13.91
CA SER A 123 1.98 8.66 -14.06
C SER A 123 2.58 9.14 -12.73
N HIS A 124 2.00 8.73 -11.59
CA HIS A 124 2.40 9.22 -10.28
C HIS A 124 3.06 8.14 -9.45
N GLY A 125 4.03 8.51 -8.63
CA GLY A 125 4.75 7.58 -7.80
C GLY A 125 5.52 8.21 -6.66
N PHE A 126 6.11 7.35 -5.85
CA PHE A 126 7.00 7.71 -4.77
C PHE A 126 8.14 6.73 -4.61
N ILE A 127 9.24 7.23 -4.05
CA ILE A 127 10.39 6.47 -3.61
C ILE A 127 10.60 6.79 -2.14
N LEU A 128 10.53 5.76 -1.30
CA LEU A 128 10.95 5.81 0.10
C LEU A 128 12.41 5.38 0.17
N ASP A 129 13.28 6.31 0.54
CA ASP A 129 14.73 6.10 0.62
C ASP A 129 15.27 6.74 1.91
N PRO A 130 16.08 6.04 2.72
CA PRO A 130 16.79 6.61 3.88
C PRO A 130 17.54 7.92 3.61
N GLN A 131 17.98 8.15 2.37
CA GLN A 131 18.72 9.35 1.95
C GLN A 131 17.80 10.53 1.59
N GLY A 132 16.51 10.28 1.37
CA GLY A 132 15.55 11.29 1.01
C GLY A 132 14.42 10.73 0.15
N ASN A 133 13.18 11.00 0.55
CA ASN A 133 12.03 10.56 -0.23
C ASN A 133 11.86 11.41 -1.49
N HIS A 134 11.33 10.80 -2.55
CA HIS A 134 11.04 11.46 -3.81
C HIS A 134 9.63 11.13 -4.29
N SER A 135 8.98 12.05 -5.00
CA SER A 135 7.68 11.84 -5.66
C SER A 135 7.70 12.37 -7.08
N PHE A 136 6.95 11.74 -7.97
CA PHE A 136 6.77 12.14 -9.37
C PHE A 136 5.31 11.99 -9.80
#